data_AF-A0A366ELQ2-F1
#
_entry.id   AF-A0A366ELQ2-F1
#
_cell.length_a   1.000
_cell.length_b   1.000
_cell.length_c   1.000
_cell.angle_alpha   90.00
_cell.angle_beta   90.00
_cell.angle_gamma   90.00
#
_symmetry.space_group_name_H-M   'P 1'
#
loop_
_entity.id
_entity.type
_entity.pdbx_description
1 polymer ?
#
loop_
_entity_poly.entity_id
_entity_poly.type
_entity_poly.pdbx_seq_one_letter_code
_entity_poly.pdbx_strand_id
1 'polypeptide(L)'
;MRKTLGIKRTNFPRLERLDFRDIIEEVNNIFGVEVPGHHGPNLSVQAKRIRFKLFLPIPSLKCVEYIDNQTNEIIEYFYDWEDASGTLMKFHGHYHPEEAPDEIKEFDPFHLHIKEDEFDREARKRERDDEYQCLYQVLLFIKRYVYVSRYSK
;
A
#
# COMPACT_ATOMS: atom_id res chain seq x y z
N MET A 1 20.46 14.68 -1.66
CA MET A 1 19.57 13.78 -2.44
C MET A 1 18.41 13.43 -1.52
N ARG A 2 17.15 13.52 -1.96
CA ARG A 2 16.02 13.14 -1.10
C ARG A 2 16.11 11.64 -0.84
N LYS A 3 15.82 11.22 0.38
CA LYS A 3 15.81 9.80 0.74
C LYS A 3 14.60 9.11 0.10
N THR A 4 14.80 7.95 -0.48
CA THR A 4 13.76 7.12 -1.12
C THR A 4 13.72 5.77 -0.42
N LEU A 5 12.64 5.02 -0.63
CA LEU A 5 12.48 3.64 -0.12
C LEU A 5 13.30 2.61 -0.91
N GLY A 6 14.01 3.02 -1.96
CA GLY A 6 14.66 2.10 -2.91
C GLY A 6 13.68 1.29 -3.76
N ILE A 7 12.37 1.55 -3.64
CA ILE A 7 11.30 0.88 -4.40
C ILE A 7 10.99 1.73 -5.63
N LYS A 8 10.99 1.12 -6.82
CA LYS A 8 10.58 1.82 -8.05
C LYS A 8 9.07 2.07 -8.05
N ARG A 9 8.64 3.17 -8.71
CA ARG A 9 7.21 3.47 -8.90
C ARG A 9 6.45 2.22 -9.39
N THR A 10 5.25 2.00 -8.85
CA THR A 10 4.42 0.89 -9.31
C THR A 10 3.99 1.07 -10.77
N ASN A 11 4.11 0.00 -11.56
CA ASN A 11 3.53 -0.09 -12.91
C ASN A 11 2.14 -0.74 -12.86
N PHE A 12 1.12 0.06 -12.54
CA PHE A 12 -0.26 -0.42 -12.43
C PHE A 12 -0.80 -1.11 -13.70
N PRO A 13 -0.55 -0.60 -14.93
CA PRO A 13 -0.95 -1.31 -16.15
C PRO A 13 -0.38 -2.73 -16.26
N ARG A 14 0.87 -2.93 -15.83
CA ARG A 14 1.49 -4.26 -15.80
C ARG A 14 0.84 -5.17 -14.75
N LEU A 15 0.58 -4.64 -13.55
CA LEU A 15 -0.10 -5.41 -12.49
C LEU A 15 -1.47 -5.91 -12.96
N GLU A 16 -2.28 -5.00 -13.50
CA GLU A 16 -3.65 -5.27 -13.96
C GLU A 16 -3.70 -6.24 -15.14
N ARG A 17 -2.86 -6.04 -16.17
CA ARG A 17 -2.98 -6.74 -17.45
C ARG A 17 -2.17 -8.03 -17.54
N LEU A 18 -1.12 -8.17 -16.73
CA LEU A 18 -0.18 -9.27 -16.81
C LEU A 18 -0.10 -10.03 -15.50
N ASP A 19 0.50 -9.43 -14.48
CA ASP A 19 1.02 -10.19 -13.32
C ASP A 19 -0.10 -10.69 -12.39
N PHE A 20 -1.20 -9.94 -12.28
CA PHE A 20 -2.31 -10.20 -11.36
C PHE A 20 -3.69 -10.17 -12.03
N ARG A 21 -3.74 -10.33 -13.36
CA ARG A 21 -4.99 -10.32 -14.16
C ARG A 21 -6.04 -11.34 -13.71
N ASP A 22 -5.63 -12.36 -12.98
CA ASP A 22 -6.45 -13.45 -12.44
C ASP A 22 -7.19 -13.04 -11.15
N ILE A 23 -6.65 -12.09 -10.39
CA ILE A 23 -7.23 -11.64 -9.12
C ILE A 23 -7.74 -10.19 -9.16
N ILE A 24 -7.20 -9.34 -10.04
CA ILE A 24 -7.61 -7.95 -10.22
C ILE A 24 -8.79 -7.89 -11.20
N GLU A 25 -9.86 -7.22 -10.77
CA GLU A 25 -11.00 -6.88 -11.62
C GLU A 25 -10.70 -5.63 -12.44
N GLU A 26 -10.30 -4.55 -11.76
CA GLU A 26 -10.04 -3.25 -12.36
C GLU A 26 -9.10 -2.40 -11.49
N VAL A 27 -8.40 -1.45 -12.12
CA VAL A 27 -7.61 -0.42 -11.46
C VAL A 27 -8.05 0.97 -11.90
N ASN A 28 -8.69 1.71 -10.99
CA ASN A 28 -9.19 3.06 -11.26
C ASN A 28 -8.26 4.15 -10.73
N ASN A 29 -8.27 5.31 -11.37
CA ASN A 29 -7.66 6.53 -10.81
C ASN A 29 -8.47 7.04 -9.62
N ILE A 30 -7.76 7.53 -8.60
CA ILE A 30 -8.33 8.37 -7.55
C ILE A 30 -7.87 9.80 -7.83
N PHE A 31 -8.83 10.72 -7.94
CA PHE A 31 -8.55 12.14 -8.20
C PHE A 31 -8.56 12.94 -6.89
N GLY A 32 -7.89 14.10 -6.90
CA GLY A 32 -7.86 15.02 -5.75
C GLY A 32 -6.90 14.63 -4.64
N VAL A 33 -6.02 13.64 -4.86
CA VAL A 33 -4.89 13.39 -3.95
C VAL A 33 -3.78 14.37 -4.28
N GLU A 34 -3.42 15.19 -3.31
CA GLU A 34 -2.38 16.21 -3.47
C GLU A 34 -1.05 15.73 -2.89
N VAL A 35 0.05 16.31 -3.39
CA VAL A 35 1.38 16.14 -2.81
C VAL A 35 1.48 17.02 -1.58
N PRO A 36 1.75 16.49 -0.39
CA PRO A 36 1.99 17.30 0.80
C PRO A 36 3.12 18.32 0.57
N GLY A 37 2.87 19.59 0.93
CA GLY A 37 3.81 20.68 0.68
C GLY A 37 5.20 20.49 1.33
N HIS A 38 5.27 19.71 2.40
CA HIS A 38 6.51 19.42 3.12
C HIS A 38 7.49 18.54 2.35
N HIS A 39 7.06 17.80 1.32
CA HIS A 39 7.99 17.05 0.49
C HIS A 39 8.81 17.96 -0.44
N GLY A 40 8.37 19.20 -0.71
CA GLY A 40 9.07 20.14 -1.58
C GLY A 40 8.80 19.92 -3.08
N PRO A 41 9.55 20.58 -3.98
CA PRO A 41 9.31 20.50 -5.42
C PRO A 41 9.76 19.14 -6.01
N ASN A 42 9.34 18.86 -7.25
CA ASN A 42 9.72 17.70 -8.06
C ASN A 42 9.20 16.33 -7.58
N LEU A 43 7.97 16.29 -7.06
CA LEU A 43 7.27 15.03 -6.83
C LEU A 43 6.15 14.80 -7.84
N SER A 44 5.83 13.53 -8.05
CA SER A 44 4.54 13.13 -8.57
C SER A 44 3.79 12.31 -7.54
N VAL A 45 2.47 12.37 -7.59
CA VAL A 45 1.59 11.46 -6.85
C VAL A 45 0.90 10.55 -7.84
N GLN A 46 0.80 9.27 -7.50
CA GLN A 46 -0.14 8.37 -8.14
C GLN A 46 -1.09 7.78 -7.11
N ALA A 47 -2.38 7.89 -7.38
CA ALA A 47 -3.41 7.35 -6.52
C ALA A 47 -4.36 6.46 -7.34
N LYS A 48 -4.50 5.22 -6.91
CA LYS A 48 -5.27 4.17 -7.60
C LYS A 48 -6.16 3.41 -6.63
N ARG A 49 -7.29 2.90 -7.10
CA ARG A 49 -8.12 1.93 -6.36
C ARG A 49 -8.14 0.63 -7.15
N ILE A 50 -7.74 -0.47 -6.51
CA ILE A 50 -7.77 -1.82 -7.07
C ILE A 50 -9.01 -2.51 -6.55
N ARG A 51 -9.88 -3.01 -7.45
CA ARG A 51 -10.94 -3.95 -7.10
C ARG A 51 -10.51 -5.37 -7.44
N PHE A 52 -10.92 -6.32 -6.61
CA PHE A 52 -10.56 -7.73 -6.75
C PHE A 52 -11.75 -8.56 -7.23
N LYS A 53 -11.52 -9.51 -8.13
CA LYS A 53 -12.52 -10.49 -8.63
C LYS A 53 -12.28 -11.86 -8.00
N LEU A 54 -12.40 -11.91 -6.69
CA LEU A 54 -12.12 -13.10 -5.89
C LEU A 54 -13.42 -13.78 -5.48
N PHE A 55 -13.36 -15.10 -5.25
CA PHE A 55 -14.49 -15.84 -4.69
C PHE A 55 -14.73 -15.50 -3.21
N LEU A 56 -13.74 -14.88 -2.56
CA LEU A 56 -13.84 -14.31 -1.22
C LEU A 56 -14.14 -12.81 -1.33
N PRO A 57 -15.00 -12.25 -0.45
CA PRO A 57 -15.25 -10.82 -0.41
C PRO A 57 -14.01 -10.11 0.15
N ILE A 58 -13.11 -9.66 -0.73
CA ILE A 58 -11.97 -8.81 -0.37
C ILE A 58 -12.32 -7.36 -0.71
N PRO A 59 -12.29 -6.43 0.26
CA PRO A 59 -12.53 -5.01 -0.01
C PRO A 59 -11.50 -4.44 -1.00
N SER A 60 -11.86 -3.34 -1.66
CA SER A 60 -10.95 -2.67 -2.59
C SER A 60 -9.72 -2.11 -1.87
N LEU A 61 -8.56 -2.19 -2.52
CA LEU A 61 -7.32 -1.62 -2.01
C LEU A 61 -7.10 -0.21 -2.59
N LYS A 62 -7.04 0.80 -1.73
CA LYS A 62 -6.62 2.15 -2.09
C LYS A 62 -5.10 2.22 -2.04
N CYS A 63 -4.48 2.67 -3.12
CA CYS A 63 -3.04 2.83 -3.23
C CYS A 63 -2.69 4.28 -3.50
N VAL A 64 -1.82 4.87 -2.69
CA VAL A 64 -1.24 6.21 -2.93
C VAL A 64 0.27 6.08 -2.86
N GLU A 65 0.98 6.60 -3.85
CA GLU A 65 2.44 6.65 -3.86
C GLU A 65 2.92 8.06 -4.21
N TYR A 66 3.87 8.54 -3.41
CA TYR A 66 4.60 9.78 -3.61
C TYR A 66 5.97 9.45 -4.17
N ILE A 67 6.29 10.04 -5.32
CA ILE A 67 7.39 9.59 -6.17
C ILE A 67 8.37 10.73 -6.40
N ASP A 68 9.65 10.42 -6.20
CA ASP A 68 10.73 11.31 -6.60
C ASP A 68 10.88 11.28 -8.12
N ASN A 69 10.66 12.42 -8.79
CA ASN A 69 10.71 12.48 -10.25
C ASN A 69 12.14 12.34 -10.82
N GLN A 70 13.18 12.49 -10.00
CA GLN A 70 14.57 12.34 -10.44
C GLN A 70 14.99 10.87 -10.51
N THR A 71 14.68 10.09 -9.48
CA THR A 71 15.07 8.67 -9.37
C THR A 71 13.98 7.70 -9.83
N ASN A 72 12.74 8.20 -9.98
CA ASN A 72 11.53 7.43 -10.24
C ASN A 72 11.29 6.34 -9.17
N GLU A 73 11.66 6.67 -7.93
CA GLU A 73 11.49 5.85 -6.73
C GLU A 73 10.42 6.42 -5.82
N ILE A 74 9.80 5.52 -5.07
CA ILE A 74 8.81 5.86 -4.07
C ILE A 74 9.55 6.46 -2.86
N ILE A 75 9.06 7.61 -2.41
CA ILE A 75 9.49 8.25 -1.16
C ILE A 75 8.56 7.79 -0.05
N GLU A 76 7.25 7.76 -0.33
CA GLU A 76 6.23 7.33 0.60
C GLU A 76 5.08 6.61 -0.12
N TYR A 77 4.46 5.64 0.54
CA TYR A 77 3.24 5.04 0.05
C TYR A 77 2.26 4.70 1.17
N PHE A 78 0.98 4.64 0.78
CA PHE A 78 -0.15 4.28 1.62
C PHE A 78 -1.02 3.28 0.85
N TYR A 79 -1.04 2.02 1.30
CA TYR A 79 -1.90 0.98 0.75
C TYR A 79 -2.93 0.55 1.80
N ASP A 80 -4.17 1.00 1.61
CA ASP A 80 -5.25 0.89 2.61
C ASP A 80 -6.40 0.01 2.12
N TRP A 81 -6.75 -1.01 2.90
CA TRP A 81 -8.05 -1.67 2.81
C TRP A 81 -9.05 -0.91 3.66
N GLU A 82 -9.98 -0.23 3.00
CA GLU A 82 -11.05 0.54 3.63
C GLU A 82 -12.40 -0.12 3.34
N ASP A 83 -13.28 -0.13 4.33
CA ASP A 83 -14.70 -0.43 4.17
C ASP A 83 -15.56 0.71 4.77
N ALA A 84 -16.89 0.52 4.78
CA ALA A 84 -17.81 1.50 5.35
C ALA A 84 -17.61 1.72 6.87
N SER A 85 -16.96 0.77 7.55
CA SER A 85 -16.69 0.78 8.98
C SER A 85 -15.29 1.29 9.33
N GLY A 86 -14.50 1.71 8.35
CA GLY A 86 -13.18 2.32 8.54
C GLY A 86 -12.06 1.55 7.86
N THR A 87 -10.82 1.76 8.31
CA THR A 87 -9.68 1.02 7.78
C THR A 87 -9.61 -0.37 8.42
N LEU A 88 -9.53 -1.39 7.58
CA LEU A 88 -9.38 -2.78 8.01
C LEU A 88 -7.91 -3.16 8.14
N MET A 89 -7.11 -2.73 7.19
CA MET A 89 -5.69 -3.03 7.14
C MET A 89 -4.93 -1.95 6.39
N LYS A 90 -3.75 -1.58 6.88
CA LYS A 90 -2.85 -0.62 6.24
C LYS A 90 -1.49 -1.22 6.03
N PHE A 91 -0.88 -0.86 4.91
CA PHE A 91 0.51 -1.11 4.61
C PHE A 91 1.14 0.19 4.14
N HIS A 92 1.95 0.76 5.03
CA HIS A 92 2.51 2.08 4.88
C HIS A 92 4.03 2.00 4.84
N GLY A 93 4.64 2.82 4.01
CA GLY A 93 6.07 3.07 4.03
C GLY A 93 6.27 4.55 3.89
N HIS A 94 6.52 5.26 4.98
CA HIS A 94 6.74 6.70 4.97
C HIS A 94 7.66 7.16 6.11
N TYR A 95 8.14 8.39 6.03
CA TYR A 95 8.98 9.00 7.06
C TYR A 95 8.10 9.54 8.21
N HIS A 96 8.49 9.31 9.46
CA HIS A 96 7.82 9.88 10.64
C HIS A 96 8.69 10.97 11.25
N PRO A 97 8.51 12.25 10.87
CA PRO A 97 9.38 13.32 11.33
C PRO A 97 9.29 13.60 12.84
N GLU A 98 8.16 13.29 13.47
CA GLU A 98 7.85 13.74 14.84
C GLU A 98 7.73 12.61 15.89
N GLU A 99 7.55 11.34 15.50
CA GLU A 99 7.09 10.28 16.41
C GLU A 99 8.07 9.11 16.67
N ALA A 100 9.25 9.05 16.02
CA ALA A 100 10.19 7.92 16.16
C ALA A 100 11.59 8.35 16.63
N PRO A 101 12.41 7.48 17.27
CA PRO A 101 13.85 7.69 17.46
C PRO A 101 14.59 7.81 16.12
N ASP A 102 15.69 8.57 16.02
CA ASP A 102 16.38 8.86 14.74
C ASP A 102 16.77 7.60 13.93
N GLU A 103 17.03 6.48 14.61
CA GLU A 103 17.34 5.17 14.01
C GLU A 103 16.11 4.45 13.40
N ILE A 104 14.89 4.82 13.83
CA ILE A 104 13.58 4.29 13.38
C ILE A 104 12.86 5.28 12.45
N LYS A 105 13.18 6.58 12.54
CA LYS A 105 12.62 7.63 11.67
C LYS A 105 12.87 7.34 10.19
N GLU A 106 13.96 6.66 9.88
CA GLU A 106 14.48 6.60 8.52
C GLU A 106 13.68 5.71 7.57
N PHE A 107 12.98 4.70 8.10
CA PHE A 107 12.04 3.83 7.40
C PHE A 107 11.17 3.21 8.50
N ASP A 108 9.89 3.58 8.64
CA ASP A 108 9.01 2.81 9.53
C ASP A 108 9.08 1.35 9.05
N PRO A 109 9.60 0.40 9.84
CA PRO A 109 9.69 -0.98 9.41
C PRO A 109 8.28 -1.39 8.98
N PHE A 110 8.19 -2.01 7.81
CA PHE A 110 6.91 -2.39 7.24
C PHE A 110 6.07 -3.09 8.31
N HIS A 111 4.84 -2.60 8.52
CA HIS A 111 4.01 -3.09 9.59
C HIS A 111 2.55 -3.08 9.18
N LEU A 112 1.90 -4.18 9.54
CA LEU A 112 0.48 -4.40 9.39
C LEU A 112 -0.26 -3.61 10.47
N HIS A 113 -1.12 -2.71 10.04
CA HIS A 113 -2.13 -2.11 10.91
C HIS A 113 -3.34 -3.03 10.91
N ILE A 114 -3.77 -3.52 12.07
CA ILE A 114 -5.01 -4.31 12.21
C ILE A 114 -5.89 -3.69 13.29
N LYS A 115 -7.20 -3.92 13.18
CA LYS A 115 -8.14 -3.48 14.22
C LYS A 115 -7.81 -4.18 15.54
N GLU A 116 -7.69 -3.39 16.60
CA GLU A 116 -7.62 -3.93 17.97
C GLU A 116 -8.99 -4.46 18.43
N ASP A 117 -10.05 -3.72 18.09
CA ASP A 117 -11.44 -4.07 18.38
C ASP A 117 -12.42 -3.42 17.36
N GLU A 118 -13.72 -3.51 17.62
CA GLU A 118 -14.76 -2.93 16.76
C GLU A 118 -14.83 -1.39 16.77
N PHE A 119 -14.24 -0.75 17.78
CA PHE A 119 -14.19 0.71 17.92
C PHE A 119 -12.94 1.31 17.27
N ASP A 120 -11.92 0.50 17.01
CA ASP A 120 -10.73 0.89 16.26
C ASP A 120 -11.04 1.10 14.76
N ARG A 121 -11.31 2.36 14.41
CA ARG A 121 -11.58 2.77 13.02
C ARG A 121 -10.32 2.97 12.18
N GLU A 122 -9.16 3.01 12.82
CA GLU A 122 -7.88 3.37 12.19
C GLU A 122 -6.90 2.20 12.11
N ALA A 123 -7.25 1.04 12.67
CA ALA A 123 -6.40 -0.15 12.73
C ALA A 123 -5.08 0.14 13.45
N ARG A 124 -5.12 0.74 14.64
CA ARG A 124 -3.95 1.31 15.34
C ARG A 124 -2.92 0.28 15.78
N LYS A 125 -3.30 -1.00 15.90
CA LYS A 125 -2.38 -2.06 16.33
C LYS A 125 -1.37 -2.36 15.22
N ARG A 126 -0.09 -2.14 15.51
CA ARG A 126 1.03 -2.42 14.60
C ARG A 126 1.59 -3.83 14.83
N GLU A 127 1.70 -4.60 13.77
CA GLU A 127 2.39 -5.90 13.72
C GLU A 127 3.60 -5.77 12.79
N ARG A 128 4.79 -6.13 13.27
CA ARG A 128 6.01 -6.04 12.46
C ARG A 128 5.95 -7.03 11.29
N ASP A 129 6.36 -6.58 10.12
CA ASP A 129 6.36 -7.39 8.90
C ASP A 129 7.63 -7.12 8.10
N ASP A 130 8.47 -8.14 7.94
CA ASP A 130 9.71 -8.02 7.17
C ASP A 130 9.54 -8.52 5.71
N GLU A 131 8.35 -8.99 5.32
CA GLU A 131 8.12 -9.75 4.08
C GLU A 131 7.40 -8.96 2.96
N TYR A 132 6.39 -8.12 3.26
CA TYR A 132 5.54 -7.52 2.20
C TYR A 132 5.85 -6.05 1.86
N GLN A 133 7.12 -5.67 1.86
CA GLN A 133 7.63 -4.29 1.72
C GLN A 133 7.16 -3.45 0.52
N CYS A 134 6.49 -4.03 -0.48
CA CYS A 134 5.93 -3.30 -1.64
C CYS A 134 4.61 -3.90 -2.14
N LEU A 135 3.86 -3.12 -2.95
CA LEU A 135 2.57 -3.54 -3.49
C LEU A 135 2.62 -4.87 -4.26
N TYR A 136 3.71 -5.15 -4.98
CA TYR A 136 3.86 -6.41 -5.69
C TYR A 136 3.85 -7.62 -4.74
N GLN A 137 4.57 -7.53 -3.61
CA GLN A 137 4.63 -8.60 -2.62
C GLN A 137 3.27 -8.79 -1.91
N VAL A 138 2.60 -7.69 -1.59
CA VAL A 138 1.24 -7.69 -1.02
C VAL A 138 0.27 -8.41 -1.98
N LEU A 139 0.27 -8.06 -3.28
CA LEU A 139 -0.59 -8.69 -4.27
C LEU A 139 -0.22 -10.17 -4.50
N LEU A 140 1.07 -10.51 -4.42
CA LEU A 140 1.55 -11.89 -4.53
C LEU A 140 1.08 -12.76 -3.36
N PHE A 141 1.09 -12.21 -2.15
CA PHE A 141 0.52 -12.87 -0.98
C PHE A 141 -0.97 -13.19 -1.18
N ILE A 142 -1.77 -12.19 -1.56
CA ILE A 142 -3.22 -12.37 -1.83
C ILE A 142 -3.44 -13.45 -2.89
N LYS A 143 -2.69 -13.37 -4.00
CA LYS A 143 -2.77 -14.36 -5.08
C LYS A 143 -2.52 -15.76 -4.55
N ARG A 144 -1.43 -15.98 -3.82
CA ARG A 144 -1.06 -17.29 -3.25
C ARG A 144 -2.12 -17.79 -2.27
N TYR A 145 -2.61 -16.93 -1.37
CA TYR A 145 -3.65 -17.27 -0.40
C TYR A 145 -4.94 -17.73 -1.10
N VAL A 146 -5.37 -17.01 -2.15
CA VAL A 146 -6.53 -17.36 -2.97
C VAL A 146 -6.34 -18.71 -3.68
N TYR A 147 -5.15 -18.95 -4.24
CA TYR A 147 -4.85 -20.23 -4.89
C TYR A 147 -4.92 -21.39 -3.91
N VAL A 148 -4.29 -21.27 -2.73
CA VAL A 148 -4.35 -22.31 -1.71
C VAL A 148 -5.80 -22.52 -1.26
N SER A 149 -6.51 -21.46 -0.88
CA SER A 149 -7.90 -21.52 -0.40
C SER A 149 -8.87 -22.13 -1.41
N ARG A 150 -8.60 -21.99 -2.72
CA ARG A 150 -9.42 -22.59 -3.77
C ARG A 150 -9.29 -24.12 -3.83
N TYR A 151 -8.16 -24.68 -3.42
CA TYR A 151 -7.85 -26.11 -3.53
C TYR A 151 -7.74 -26.82 -2.18
N SER A 152 -7.69 -26.07 -1.07
CA SER A 152 -7.86 -26.59 0.28
C SER A 152 -9.34 -26.85 0.53
N LYS A 153 -9.73 -28.13 0.49
CA LYS A 153 -11.03 -28.62 0.97
C LYS A 153 -10.88 -29.15 2.38
#